data_AF-A0A6P0X9C1-F1
#
_entry.id   AF-A0A6P0X9C1-F1
#
_cell.length_a   1.000
_cell.length_b   1.000
_cell.length_c   1.000
_cell.angle_alpha   90.00
_cell.angle_beta   90.00
_cell.angle_gamma   90.00
#
_symmetry.space_group_name_H-M   'P 1'
#
loop_
_entity.id
_entity.type
_entity.pdbx_description
1 polymer ?
#
loop_
_entity_poly.entity_id
_entity_poly.type
_entity_poly.pdbx_seq_one_letter_code
_entity_poly.pdbx_strand_id
1 'polypeptide(L)'
;MPKTSILEPGKSYTFRNYFEMAYEPDDILAEFGFSLERINLDLATYNLSLDSLTELKNSIQRRLPYVSLTSEAARREILIAPIVLTLIDYTQAQLRIEYSIKVSEQLKGSLDYYLHTQHNLLVIEAKNADLARGFTQLAIELIALDQWTTSNEPLL
;
A
#
# COMPACT_ATOMS: atom_id res chain seq x y z
N MET A 1 -7.10 27.54 -18.74
CA MET A 1 -7.99 26.60 -19.46
C MET A 1 -8.54 25.64 -18.41
N PRO A 2 -9.84 25.30 -18.39
CA PRO A 2 -10.30 24.23 -17.50
C PRO A 2 -9.61 22.94 -17.94
N LYS A 3 -8.86 22.30 -17.04
CA LYS A 3 -8.34 20.95 -17.28
C LYS A 3 -9.58 20.05 -17.48
N THR A 4 -9.62 19.32 -18.58
CA THR A 4 -10.61 18.25 -18.75
C THR A 4 -10.42 17.24 -17.63
N SER A 5 -11.50 16.86 -16.94
CA SER A 5 -11.47 15.86 -15.86
C SER A 5 -10.83 14.57 -16.37
N ILE A 6 -9.95 13.98 -15.58
CA ILE A 6 -9.32 12.69 -15.88
C ILE A 6 -10.32 11.55 -15.66
N LEU A 7 -11.19 11.69 -14.65
CA LEU A 7 -12.20 10.67 -14.32
C LEU A 7 -13.49 10.89 -15.09
N GLU A 8 -13.95 9.84 -15.77
CA GLU A 8 -15.21 9.87 -16.50
C GLU A 8 -16.39 9.75 -15.53
N PRO A 9 -17.38 10.66 -15.60
CA PRO A 9 -18.57 10.57 -14.76
C PRO A 9 -19.30 9.23 -14.94
N GLY A 10 -19.63 8.56 -13.84
CA GLY A 10 -20.37 7.28 -13.84
C GLY A 10 -19.53 6.05 -14.19
N LYS A 11 -18.24 6.20 -14.52
CA LYS A 11 -17.34 5.08 -14.72
C LYS A 11 -16.80 4.57 -13.38
N SER A 12 -16.74 3.25 -13.26
CA SER A 12 -16.17 2.57 -12.11
C SER A 12 -14.66 2.43 -12.27
N TYR A 13 -13.89 2.82 -11.26
CA TYR A 13 -12.44 2.69 -11.19
C TYR A 13 -12.04 1.89 -9.95
N THR A 14 -11.10 0.96 -10.14
CA THR A 14 -10.43 0.22 -9.08
C THR A 14 -9.02 0.78 -8.86
N PHE A 15 -8.38 0.49 -7.73
CA PHE A 15 -6.97 0.86 -7.48
C PHE A 15 -6.04 0.48 -8.65
N ARG A 16 -6.24 -0.71 -9.21
CA ARG A 16 -5.50 -1.17 -10.40
C ARG A 16 -5.72 -0.29 -11.64
N ASN A 17 -6.91 0.29 -11.82
CA ASN A 17 -7.13 1.18 -12.94
C ASN A 17 -6.23 2.43 -12.86
N TYR A 18 -5.99 2.96 -11.65
CA TYR A 18 -5.07 4.09 -11.44
C TYR A 18 -3.61 3.71 -11.70
N PHE A 19 -3.21 2.48 -11.37
CA PHE A 19 -1.91 1.95 -11.77
C PHE A 19 -1.73 1.94 -13.30
N GLU A 20 -2.79 1.61 -14.05
CA GLU A 20 -2.72 1.48 -15.51
C GLU A 20 -2.84 2.82 -16.26
N MET A 21 -3.24 3.90 -15.58
CA MET A 21 -3.39 5.24 -16.16
C MET A 21 -2.07 5.84 -16.62
N ALA A 22 -2.12 6.53 -17.76
CA ALA A 22 -0.98 7.27 -18.32
C ALA A 22 -1.03 8.76 -17.97
N TYR A 23 -1.29 9.06 -16.69
CA TYR A 23 -1.28 10.41 -16.14
C TYR A 23 -0.26 10.52 -15.00
N GLU A 24 0.24 11.73 -14.77
CA GLU A 24 1.13 12.00 -13.64
C GLU A 24 0.37 11.81 -12.31
N PRO A 25 1.04 11.34 -11.24
CA PRO A 25 0.40 11.14 -9.94
C PRO A 25 -0.32 12.40 -9.44
N ASP A 26 0.34 13.56 -9.57
CA ASP A 26 -0.15 14.84 -9.06
C ASP A 26 -1.47 15.25 -9.73
N ASP A 27 -1.65 14.92 -11.02
CA ASP A 27 -2.87 15.18 -11.76
C ASP A 27 -4.02 14.26 -11.32
N ILE A 28 -3.73 12.96 -11.10
CA ILE A 28 -4.73 11.99 -10.64
C ILE A 28 -5.20 12.35 -9.22
N LEU A 29 -4.28 12.68 -8.31
CA LEU A 29 -4.62 13.00 -6.91
C LEU A 29 -5.46 14.28 -6.80
N ALA A 30 -5.25 15.24 -7.71
CA ALA A 30 -6.03 16.47 -7.76
C ALA A 30 -7.52 16.24 -8.06
N GLU A 31 -7.89 15.16 -8.77
CA GLU A 31 -9.31 14.80 -9.01
C GLU A 31 -10.04 14.45 -7.69
N PHE A 32 -9.30 14.11 -6.65
CA PHE A 32 -9.83 13.80 -5.32
C PHE A 32 -9.64 14.95 -4.32
N GLY A 33 -9.11 16.10 -4.77
CA GLY A 33 -8.81 17.24 -3.89
C GLY A 33 -7.54 17.08 -3.06
N PHE A 34 -6.66 16.14 -3.42
CA PHE A 34 -5.36 15.93 -2.76
C PHE A 34 -4.22 16.52 -3.60
N SER A 35 -3.10 16.79 -2.94
CA SER A 35 -1.87 17.29 -3.57
C SER A 35 -0.68 16.42 -3.16
N LEU A 36 0.29 16.25 -4.06
CA LEU A 36 1.53 15.54 -3.74
C LEU A 36 2.63 16.49 -3.31
N GLU A 37 3.23 16.19 -2.16
CA GLU A 37 4.44 16.87 -1.67
C GLU A 37 5.61 15.87 -1.64
N ARG A 38 6.80 16.33 -2.05
CA ARG A 38 8.03 15.53 -2.03
C ARG A 38 9.02 16.15 -1.07
N ILE A 39 9.07 15.62 0.15
CA ILE A 39 9.96 16.07 1.22
C ILE A 39 10.81 14.93 1.76
N ASN A 40 11.93 15.28 2.37
CA ASN A 40 12.69 14.34 3.19
C ASN A 40 11.99 14.21 4.54
N LEU A 41 11.67 12.98 4.93
CA LEU A 41 11.12 12.68 6.25
C LEU A 41 12.24 12.30 7.21
N ASP A 42 12.27 12.97 8.36
CA ASP A 42 13.09 12.54 9.49
C ASP A 42 12.24 11.61 10.38
N LEU A 43 12.40 10.31 10.18
CA LEU A 43 11.63 9.29 10.89
C LEU A 43 12.37 8.86 12.16
N ALA A 44 11.61 8.69 13.25
CA ALA A 44 12.16 8.19 14.50
C ALA A 44 12.84 6.83 14.29
N THR A 45 14.05 6.70 14.83
CA THR A 45 14.82 5.46 14.75
C THR A 45 14.63 4.63 16.01
N TYR A 46 14.49 3.31 15.81
CA TYR A 46 14.46 2.35 16.91
C TYR A 46 15.84 1.74 17.07
N ASN A 47 16.48 1.96 18.22
CA ASN A 47 17.89 1.63 18.45
C ASN A 47 18.11 0.40 19.35
N LEU A 48 17.06 -0.33 19.71
CA LEU A 48 17.19 -1.57 20.49
C LEU A 48 17.47 -2.76 19.57
N SER A 49 18.04 -3.82 20.15
CA SER A 49 18.28 -5.08 19.43
C SER A 49 16.95 -5.65 18.96
N LEU A 50 16.90 -6.05 17.68
CA LEU A 50 15.80 -6.78 17.08
C LEU A 50 16.32 -8.18 16.76
N ASP A 51 16.24 -9.06 17.75
CA ASP A 51 16.92 -10.36 17.75
C ASP A 51 16.54 -11.23 16.53
N SER A 52 15.29 -11.17 16.08
CA SER A 52 14.77 -11.94 14.94
C SER A 52 15.24 -11.44 13.57
N LEU A 53 15.83 -10.24 13.45
CA LEU A 53 16.20 -9.68 12.13
C LEU A 53 17.31 -10.46 11.43
N THR A 54 18.30 -10.92 12.19
CA THR A 54 19.42 -11.70 11.63
C THR A 54 18.90 -13.01 11.07
N GLU A 55 18.02 -13.69 11.80
CA GLU A 55 17.41 -14.94 11.36
C GLU A 55 16.50 -14.73 10.13
N LEU A 56 15.65 -13.70 10.16
CA LEU A 56 14.78 -13.34 9.03
C LEU A 56 15.61 -13.11 7.76
N LYS A 57 16.65 -12.29 7.84
CA LYS A 57 17.56 -12.00 6.72
C LYS A 57 18.19 -13.28 6.18
N ASN A 58 18.77 -14.09 7.06
CA ASN A 58 19.42 -15.34 6.68
C ASN A 58 18.42 -16.30 6.01
N SER A 59 17.20 -16.40 6.54
CA SER A 59 16.13 -17.25 6.01
C SER A 59 15.71 -16.84 4.60
N ILE A 60 15.48 -15.55 4.35
CA ILE A 60 15.17 -15.02 3.02
C ILE A 60 16.32 -15.30 2.05
N GLN A 61 17.55 -14.97 2.43
CA GLN A 61 18.72 -15.17 1.58
C GLN A 61 18.95 -16.63 1.19
N ARG A 62 18.67 -17.57 2.10
CA ARG A 62 18.77 -19.01 1.83
C ARG A 62 17.74 -19.51 0.83
N ARG A 63 16.55 -18.91 0.78
CA ARG A 63 15.44 -19.32 -0.10
C ARG A 63 15.56 -18.71 -1.49
N LEU A 64 16.09 -17.50 -1.60
CA LEU A 64 16.19 -16.73 -2.85
C LEU A 64 16.73 -17.51 -4.06
N PRO A 65 17.78 -18.35 -3.95
CA PRO A 65 18.29 -19.10 -5.11
C PRO A 65 17.35 -20.18 -5.64
N TYR A 66 16.35 -20.59 -4.86
CA TYR A 66 15.49 -21.75 -5.14
C TYR A 66 14.06 -21.36 -5.53
N VAL A 67 13.76 -20.07 -5.65
CA VAL A 67 12.41 -19.54 -5.86
C VAL A 67 12.40 -18.52 -6.99
N SER A 68 11.44 -18.67 -7.92
CA SER A 68 11.21 -17.68 -8.97
C SER A 68 10.36 -16.54 -8.43
N LEU A 69 10.84 -15.30 -8.56
CA LEU A 69 10.15 -14.08 -8.14
C LEU A 69 9.52 -13.32 -9.31
N THR A 70 9.02 -14.05 -10.31
CA THR A 70 8.47 -13.46 -11.54
C THR A 70 7.05 -12.92 -11.39
N SER A 71 6.34 -13.24 -10.31
CA SER A 71 5.00 -12.72 -10.02
C SER A 71 4.96 -11.90 -8.73
N GLU A 72 4.01 -10.98 -8.65
CA GLU A 72 3.73 -10.21 -7.43
C GLU A 72 3.36 -11.15 -6.27
N ALA A 73 2.54 -12.18 -6.53
CA ALA A 73 2.21 -13.20 -5.54
C ALA A 73 3.45 -13.90 -4.96
N ALA A 74 4.40 -14.32 -5.80
CA ALA A 74 5.63 -14.96 -5.33
C ALA A 74 6.49 -13.99 -4.51
N ARG A 75 6.58 -12.71 -4.91
CA ARG A 75 7.29 -11.69 -4.13
C ARG A 75 6.62 -11.43 -2.78
N ARG A 76 5.29 -11.32 -2.75
CA ARG A 76 4.50 -11.19 -1.53
C ARG A 76 4.82 -12.32 -0.56
N GLU A 77 4.73 -13.56 -1.02
CA GLU A 77 4.89 -14.73 -0.15
C GLU A 77 6.33 -14.94 0.32
N ILE A 78 7.32 -14.76 -0.57
CA ILE A 78 8.72 -15.12 -0.27
C ILE A 78 9.49 -13.98 0.40
N LEU A 79 9.17 -12.72 0.07
CA LEU A 79 9.91 -11.56 0.56
C LEU A 79 9.12 -10.74 1.57
N ILE A 80 7.90 -10.34 1.22
CA ILE A 80 7.16 -9.34 1.99
C ILE A 80 6.49 -9.97 3.22
N ALA A 81 5.77 -11.08 3.06
CA ALA A 81 5.06 -11.76 4.14
C ALA A 81 5.99 -12.11 5.32
N PRO A 82 7.20 -12.66 5.14
CA PRO A 82 8.10 -12.92 6.26
C PRO A 82 8.49 -11.66 7.03
N ILE A 83 8.71 -10.54 6.32
CA ILE A 83 9.02 -9.24 6.95
C ILE A 83 7.82 -8.75 7.73
N VAL A 84 6.64 -8.76 7.11
CA VAL A 84 5.38 -8.30 7.71
C VAL A 84 5.01 -9.10 8.95
N LEU A 85 5.12 -10.43 8.90
CA LEU A 85 4.85 -11.29 10.05
C LEU A 85 5.85 -11.03 11.18
N THR A 86 7.13 -10.82 10.85
CA THR A 86 8.14 -10.46 11.85
C THR A 86 7.84 -9.09 12.49
N LEU A 87 7.27 -8.14 11.75
CA LEU A 87 6.86 -6.84 12.31
C LEU A 87 5.76 -7.00 13.38
N ILE A 88 4.87 -7.98 13.24
CA ILE A 88 3.81 -8.23 14.23
C ILE A 88 4.41 -8.60 15.59
N ASP A 89 5.50 -9.38 15.61
CA ASP A 89 6.17 -9.79 16.85
C ASP A 89 6.70 -8.59 17.67
N TYR A 90 7.04 -7.48 17.01
CA TYR A 90 7.55 -6.27 17.66
C TYR A 90 6.48 -5.22 17.95
N THR A 91 5.44 -5.16 17.12
CA THR A 91 4.47 -4.04 17.15
C THR A 91 3.14 -4.43 17.78
N GLN A 92 2.83 -5.74 17.86
CA GLN A 92 1.51 -6.25 18.19
C GLN A 92 0.40 -5.67 17.29
N ALA A 93 0.76 -5.22 16.08
CA ALA A 93 -0.20 -4.71 15.11
C ALA A 93 -1.11 -5.84 14.62
N GLN A 94 -2.37 -5.50 14.36
CA GLN A 94 -3.30 -6.38 13.65
C GLN A 94 -2.97 -6.32 12.16
N LEU A 95 -2.83 -7.49 11.55
CA LEU A 95 -2.60 -7.61 10.11
C LEU A 95 -3.88 -8.08 9.40
N ARG A 96 -4.24 -7.37 8.32
CA ARG A 96 -5.22 -7.80 7.33
C ARG A 96 -4.51 -7.97 5.98
N ILE A 97 -4.74 -9.10 5.32
CA ILE A 97 -4.14 -9.45 4.03
C ILE A 97 -5.24 -9.38 2.97
N GLU A 98 -4.95 -8.80 1.80
CA GLU A 98 -5.93 -8.62 0.72
C GLU A 98 -7.21 -7.89 1.21
N TYR A 99 -7.02 -6.84 2.02
CA TYR A 99 -8.09 -6.15 2.70
C TYR A 99 -8.89 -5.28 1.71
N SER A 100 -10.15 -5.66 1.49
CA SER A 100 -11.03 -4.95 0.57
C SER A 100 -11.55 -3.64 1.16
N ILE A 101 -11.43 -2.56 0.38
CA ILE A 101 -11.95 -1.23 0.69
C ILE A 101 -12.88 -0.81 -0.45
N LYS A 102 -14.06 -0.29 -0.11
CA LYS A 102 -14.98 0.34 -1.05
C LYS A 102 -15.53 1.62 -0.42
N VAL A 103 -15.07 2.76 -0.89
CA VAL A 103 -15.57 4.09 -0.50
C VAL A 103 -16.55 4.61 -1.54
N SER A 104 -16.24 4.43 -2.82
CA SER A 104 -17.11 4.83 -3.92
C SER A 104 -16.88 3.96 -5.16
N GLU A 105 -17.60 4.24 -6.25
CA GLU A 105 -17.32 3.59 -7.53
C GLU A 105 -15.97 4.00 -8.14
N GLN A 106 -15.38 5.11 -7.68
CA GLN A 106 -14.05 5.58 -8.10
C GLN A 106 -12.95 5.18 -7.10
N LEU A 107 -13.28 4.90 -5.84
CA LEU A 107 -12.33 4.53 -4.79
C LEU A 107 -12.67 3.16 -4.21
N LYS A 108 -12.17 2.10 -4.85
CA LYS A 108 -12.36 0.72 -4.42
C LYS A 108 -11.25 -0.21 -4.87
N GLY A 109 -11.04 -1.29 -4.12
CA GLY A 109 -10.07 -2.34 -4.43
C GLY A 109 -9.65 -3.08 -3.18
N SER A 110 -8.47 -3.67 -3.20
CA SER A 110 -7.89 -4.40 -2.08
C SER A 110 -6.47 -3.93 -1.80
N LEU A 111 -6.12 -3.81 -0.52
CA LEU A 111 -4.75 -3.59 -0.06
C LEU A 111 -4.04 -4.93 0.12
N ASP A 112 -2.81 -5.08 -0.37
CA ASP A 112 -2.03 -6.30 -0.20
C ASP A 112 -1.81 -6.63 1.28
N TYR A 113 -1.30 -5.66 2.04
CA TYR A 113 -1.16 -5.75 3.49
C TYR A 113 -1.60 -4.44 4.14
N TYR A 114 -2.53 -4.55 5.10
CA TYR A 114 -2.95 -3.46 5.98
C TYR A 114 -2.65 -3.84 7.42
N LEU A 115 -1.66 -3.18 8.00
CA LEU A 115 -1.29 -3.31 9.41
C LEU A 115 -1.83 -2.12 10.18
N HIS A 116 -2.43 -2.36 11.35
CA HIS A 116 -2.89 -1.27 12.20
C HIS A 116 -2.75 -1.58 13.69
N THR A 117 -2.54 -0.51 14.46
CA THR A 117 -2.64 -0.46 15.92
C THR A 117 -3.78 0.51 16.28
N GLN A 118 -3.90 0.92 17.55
CA GLN A 118 -4.88 1.94 17.95
C GLN A 118 -4.61 3.31 17.33
N HIS A 119 -3.35 3.64 17.04
CA HIS A 119 -2.94 5.00 16.64
C HIS A 119 -2.09 5.07 15.39
N ASN A 120 -1.64 3.92 14.88
CA ASN A 120 -0.74 3.86 13.73
C ASN A 120 -1.26 2.84 12.72
N LEU A 121 -1.01 3.10 11.45
CA LEU A 121 -1.28 2.16 10.37
C LEU A 121 -0.09 2.10 9.41
N LEU A 122 -0.01 1.01 8.65
CA LEU A 122 0.96 0.79 7.59
C LEU A 122 0.28 0.01 6.46
N VAL A 123 0.41 0.52 5.24
CA VAL A 123 -0.01 -0.16 4.01
C VAL A 123 1.23 -0.57 3.24
N ILE A 124 1.27 -1.82 2.77
CA ILE A 124 2.39 -2.34 1.97
C ILE A 124 1.81 -2.97 0.71
N GLU A 125 2.20 -2.43 -0.44
CA GLU A 125 1.88 -2.95 -1.77
C GLU A 125 3.09 -3.64 -2.38
N ALA A 126 2.91 -4.84 -2.89
CA ALA A 126 3.93 -5.53 -3.67
C ALA A 126 3.69 -5.27 -5.15
N LYS A 127 4.62 -4.57 -5.79
CA LYS A 127 4.55 -4.30 -7.23
C LYS A 127 5.73 -4.89 -7.97
N ASN A 128 5.47 -5.21 -9.23
CA ASN A 128 6.52 -5.38 -10.22
C ASN A 128 7.24 -4.04 -10.51
N ALA A 129 8.28 -4.09 -11.34
CA ALA A 129 9.31 -3.05 -11.47
C ALA A 129 8.84 -1.59 -11.74
N ASP A 130 7.58 -1.35 -12.10
CA ASP A 130 7.05 0.01 -12.28
C ASP A 130 6.62 0.64 -10.94
N LEU A 131 7.62 1.05 -10.16
CA LEU A 131 7.43 1.70 -8.86
C LEU A 131 6.72 3.05 -8.98
N ALA A 132 6.86 3.77 -10.09
CA ALA A 132 6.22 5.06 -10.28
C ALA A 132 4.69 4.91 -10.35
N ARG A 133 4.20 3.96 -11.17
CA ARG A 133 2.77 3.62 -11.21
C ARG A 133 2.30 2.96 -9.91
N GLY A 134 3.15 2.14 -9.30
CA GLY A 134 2.90 1.56 -7.99
C GLY A 134 2.64 2.62 -6.92
N PHE A 135 3.40 3.72 -6.94
CA PHE A 135 3.20 4.84 -6.03
C PHE A 135 1.87 5.56 -6.28
N THR A 136 1.47 5.78 -7.54
CA THR A 136 0.14 6.33 -7.87
C THR A 136 -0.98 5.49 -7.28
N GLN A 137 -0.91 4.16 -7.45
CA GLN A 137 -1.89 3.25 -6.87
C GLN A 137 -1.91 3.38 -5.34
N LEU A 138 -0.75 3.34 -4.68
CA LEU A 138 -0.64 3.45 -3.24
C LEU A 138 -1.18 4.79 -2.72
N ALA A 139 -0.95 5.89 -3.42
CA ALA A 139 -1.48 7.20 -3.02
C ALA A 139 -3.01 7.22 -3.08
N ILE A 140 -3.61 6.58 -4.08
CA ILE A 140 -5.08 6.43 -4.19
C ILE A 140 -5.64 5.52 -3.09
N GLU A 141 -4.94 4.45 -2.75
CA GLU A 141 -5.28 3.57 -1.63
C GLU A 141 -5.27 4.31 -0.30
N LEU A 142 -4.28 5.19 -0.08
CA LEU A 142 -4.21 6.02 1.12
C LEU A 142 -5.35 7.04 1.20
N ILE A 143 -5.75 7.64 0.06
CA ILE A 143 -6.94 8.50 -0.01
C ILE A 143 -8.20 7.70 0.36
N ALA A 144 -8.37 6.50 -0.19
CA ALA A 144 -9.51 5.64 0.13
C ALA A 144 -9.51 5.25 1.62
N LEU A 145 -8.34 4.97 2.19
CA LEU A 145 -8.21 4.63 3.61
C LEU A 145 -8.54 5.81 4.53
N ASP A 146 -8.08 7.03 4.21
CA ASP A 146 -8.41 8.25 4.94
C ASP A 146 -9.92 8.50 4.99
N GLN A 147 -10.59 8.41 3.82
CA GLN A 147 -12.04 8.57 3.72
C GLN A 147 -12.79 7.44 4.44
N TRP A 148 -12.34 6.19 4.28
CA TRP A 148 -12.97 5.04 4.91
C TRP A 148 -12.87 5.06 6.44
N THR A 149 -11.70 5.41 6.99
CA THR A 149 -11.49 5.47 8.46
C THR A 149 -12.20 6.65 9.12
N THR A 150 -12.43 7.73 8.39
CA THR A 150 -13.17 8.93 8.88
C THR A 150 -14.68 8.78 8.68
N SER A 151 -15.13 7.83 7.85
CA SER A 151 -16.54 7.56 7.64
C SER A 151 -17.14 6.97 8.91
N ASN A 152 -18.12 7.67 9.49
CA ASN A 152 -18.92 7.21 10.64
C ASN A 152 -19.80 5.97 10.35
N GLU A 153 -19.56 5.24 9.26
CA GLU A 153 -20.29 4.01 8.97
C GLU A 153 -19.81 2.90 9.92
N PRO A 154 -20.73 2.21 10.61
CA PRO A 154 -20.36 1.10 11.47
C PRO A 154 -19.61 0.05 10.64
N LEU A 155 -18.46 -0.41 11.13
CA LEU A 155 -17.84 -1.65 10.67
C LEU A 155 -18.91 -2.76 10.81
N LEU A 156 -19.44 -3.22 9.67
CA LEU A 156 -20.43 -4.29 9.56
C LEU A 156 -19.94 -5.61 10.18
#